data_AF-A0A7W8KMV5-F1
#
_entry.id   AF-A0A7W8KMV5-F1
#
_cell.length_a   1.000
_cell.length_b   1.000
_cell.length_c   1.000
_cell.angle_alpha   90.00
_cell.angle_beta   90.00
_cell.angle_gamma   90.00
#
_symmetry.space_group_name_H-M   'P 1'
#
loop_
_entity.id
_entity.type
_entity.pdbx_description
1 polymer ?
#
loop_
_entity_poly.entity_id
_entity_poly.type
_entity_poly.pdbx_seq_one_letter_code
_entity_poly.pdbx_strand_id
1 'polypeptide(L)'
;MVIPDAGIDWDACIGLLLQAMQSLQQGLLHVLAALDATRDIDGQPAWPFALRLSGEVMLIDRSVARALLAALAYSAAALLLAALACAWKRARIPLLLAGGALLLFTPWPDAALFTAPAAPTSFHVSPTGFSASAIVRGERLYTQQCIACHGADGRGNTPLGLSLPVAPPNLSSGLLWRRSDGDIFWSLQHGKGGMPAFATRISVADSWALIDYMKANAAGVGIAATGAWPRPVALPDIALACRTPGAPGTPDTTRLSQWHGQRVRLVVAESGKAPPTEDPRLQSVLLDGAAASADSVGAIACANNQRDTLRAIAIITGTPEDKLPGTQLLADRDGWLRARNAGGEWSPDDMLCRSTTAVEGAGSGAGNAAGGMDQLIAAMDADPVRFAKGGFFTHRQR
;
A
#
# COMPACT_ATOMS: atom_id res chain seq x y z
N MET A 1 9.58 -27.66 -20.82
CA MET A 1 11.03 -27.45 -20.98
C MET A 1 11.42 -26.29 -20.07
N VAL A 2 11.89 -26.59 -18.86
CA VAL A 2 12.30 -25.57 -17.89
C VAL A 2 13.71 -25.13 -18.29
N ILE A 3 13.83 -23.92 -18.82
CA ILE A 3 15.13 -23.30 -19.08
C ILE A 3 15.78 -23.08 -17.70
N PRO A 4 17.00 -23.55 -17.45
CA PRO A 4 17.66 -23.31 -16.17
C PRO A 4 17.80 -21.79 -15.98
N ASP A 5 17.36 -21.28 -14.82
CA ASP A 5 17.53 -19.89 -14.42
C ASP A 5 19.04 -19.58 -14.36
N ALA A 6 19.58 -19.05 -15.45
CA ALA A 6 20.75 -18.17 -15.38
C ALA A 6 20.40 -17.14 -14.30
N GLY A 7 21.25 -16.91 -13.30
CA GLY A 7 20.98 -16.20 -12.02
C GLY A 7 20.41 -14.78 -12.11
N ILE A 8 19.30 -14.62 -12.80
CA ILE A 8 18.51 -13.42 -13.06
C ILE A 8 17.47 -13.40 -11.95
N ASP A 9 17.50 -12.32 -11.17
CA ASP A 9 16.44 -12.03 -10.21
C ASP A 9 15.19 -11.53 -10.97
N TRP A 10 14.37 -12.48 -11.43
CA TRP A 10 13.13 -12.19 -12.12
C TRP A 10 12.17 -11.32 -11.32
N ASP A 11 12.19 -11.41 -9.99
CA ASP A 11 11.34 -10.60 -9.13
C ASP A 11 11.78 -9.12 -9.16
N ALA A 12 13.09 -8.87 -9.15
CA ALA A 12 13.64 -7.54 -9.37
C ALA A 12 13.31 -7.00 -10.77
N CYS A 13 13.47 -7.82 -11.83
CA CYS A 13 13.14 -7.41 -13.19
C CYS A 13 11.65 -7.06 -13.36
N ILE A 14 10.75 -7.89 -12.82
CA ILE A 14 9.31 -7.63 -12.87
C ILE A 14 8.96 -6.38 -12.05
N GLY A 15 9.54 -6.23 -10.85
CA GLY A 15 9.34 -5.03 -10.03
C GLY A 15 9.75 -3.75 -10.76
N LEU A 16 10.91 -3.75 -11.41
CA LEU A 16 11.38 -2.63 -12.23
C LEU A 16 10.47 -2.34 -13.41
N LEU A 17 10.00 -3.38 -14.12
CA LEU A 17 9.05 -3.22 -15.23
C LEU A 17 7.77 -2.52 -14.76
N LEU A 18 7.16 -3.01 -13.66
CA LEU A 18 5.92 -2.45 -13.13
C LEU A 18 6.10 -1.01 -12.66
N GLN A 19 7.21 -0.72 -11.98
CA GLN A 19 7.55 0.64 -11.56
C GLN A 19 7.75 1.57 -12.77
N ALA A 20 8.48 1.11 -13.80
CA ALA A 20 8.69 1.88 -15.02
C ALA A 20 7.38 2.16 -15.75
N MET A 21 6.49 1.16 -15.89
CA MET A 21 5.18 1.33 -16.50
C MET A 21 4.33 2.36 -15.74
N GLN A 22 4.29 2.28 -14.41
CA GLN A 22 3.50 3.19 -13.60
C GLN A 22 4.06 4.63 -13.66
N SER A 23 5.38 4.78 -13.54
CA SER A 23 6.06 6.08 -13.64
C SER A 23 5.90 6.70 -15.03
N LEU A 24 5.96 5.91 -16.11
CA LEU A 24 5.75 6.39 -17.46
C LEU A 24 4.34 6.94 -17.66
N GLN A 25 3.32 6.22 -17.18
CA GLN A 25 1.93 6.68 -17.28
C GLN A 25 1.69 7.95 -16.46
N GLN A 26 2.21 8.03 -15.24
CA GLN A 26 2.11 9.24 -14.42
C GLN A 26 2.88 10.40 -15.02
N GLY A 27 4.08 10.16 -15.53
CA GLY A 27 4.88 11.16 -16.23
C GLY A 27 4.16 11.69 -17.46
N LEU A 28 3.56 10.80 -18.26
CA LEU A 28 2.72 11.19 -19.39
C LEU A 28 1.53 12.05 -18.94
N LEU A 29 0.82 11.65 -17.88
CA LEU A 29 -0.29 12.43 -17.35
C LEU A 29 0.15 13.84 -16.90
N HIS A 30 1.28 13.94 -16.19
CA HIS A 30 1.82 15.24 -15.77
C HIS A 30 2.24 16.11 -16.95
N VAL A 31 2.86 15.53 -17.98
CA VAL A 31 3.22 16.24 -19.21
C VAL A 31 1.96 16.73 -19.93
N LEU A 32 0.94 15.89 -20.07
CA LEU A 32 -0.32 16.29 -20.70
C LEU A 32 -1.04 17.37 -19.90
N ALA A 33 -1.04 17.29 -18.57
CA ALA A 33 -1.60 18.32 -17.70
C ALA A 33 -0.84 19.66 -17.81
N ALA A 34 0.49 19.62 -17.87
CA ALA A 34 1.31 20.81 -18.06
C ALA A 34 1.09 21.48 -19.44
N LEU A 35 0.61 20.72 -20.42
CA LEU A 35 0.24 21.19 -21.75
C LEU A 35 -1.25 21.56 -21.87
N ASP A 36 -2.01 21.57 -20.76
CA ASP A 36 -3.46 21.80 -20.72
C ASP A 36 -4.26 20.83 -21.62
N ALA A 37 -3.68 19.64 -21.87
CA ALA A 37 -4.27 18.60 -22.71
C ALA A 37 -5.14 17.61 -21.91
N THR A 38 -5.31 17.84 -20.61
CA THR A 38 -6.21 17.08 -19.74
C THR A 38 -7.12 18.01 -18.96
N ARG A 39 -8.35 17.55 -18.71
CA ARG A 39 -9.27 18.25 -17.81
C ARG A 39 -8.87 18.01 -16.36
N ASP A 40 -9.09 19.01 -15.51
CA ASP A 40 -9.08 18.82 -14.06
C ASP A 40 -10.41 18.18 -13.62
N ILE A 41 -10.33 17.15 -12.78
CA ILE A 41 -11.46 16.57 -12.07
C ILE A 41 -11.10 16.57 -10.59
N ASP A 42 -11.89 17.26 -9.78
CA ASP A 42 -11.74 17.25 -8.32
C ASP A 42 -10.33 17.68 -7.84
N GLY A 43 -9.69 18.63 -8.55
CA GLY A 43 -8.38 19.18 -8.22
C GLY A 43 -7.20 18.32 -8.66
N GLN A 44 -7.43 17.33 -9.54
CA GLN A 44 -6.40 16.46 -10.08
C GLN A 44 -6.57 16.26 -11.60
N PRO A 45 -5.47 16.09 -12.36
CA PRO A 45 -5.54 15.92 -13.81
C PRO A 45 -6.15 14.55 -14.16
N ALA A 46 -7.17 14.58 -15.02
CA ALA A 46 -7.84 13.39 -15.48
C ALA A 46 -7.05 12.64 -16.54
N TRP A 47 -7.00 11.31 -16.43
CA TRP A 47 -6.48 10.44 -17.47
C TRP A 47 -7.33 10.54 -18.74
N PRO A 48 -6.75 10.92 -19.90
CA PRO A 48 -7.53 11.22 -21.10
C PRO A 48 -7.81 9.99 -21.98
N PHE A 49 -7.20 8.84 -21.70
CA PHE A 49 -7.32 7.65 -22.53
C PHE A 49 -8.29 6.62 -21.93
N ALA A 50 -8.99 5.86 -22.78
CA ALA A 50 -9.92 4.82 -22.33
C ALA A 50 -9.22 3.61 -21.69
N LEU A 51 -7.92 3.43 -21.96
CA LEU A 51 -7.10 2.33 -21.48
C LEU A 51 -5.94 2.85 -20.64
N ARG A 52 -5.50 2.03 -19.70
CA ARG A 52 -4.22 2.15 -19.01
C ARG A 52 -3.50 0.81 -19.06
N LEU A 53 -2.19 0.84 -18.90
CA LEU A 53 -1.40 -0.35 -18.63
C LEU A 53 -1.76 -0.89 -17.24
N SER A 54 -1.93 -2.21 -17.19
CA SER A 54 -2.39 -2.97 -16.03
C SER A 54 -1.22 -3.74 -15.44
N GLY A 55 -0.70 -3.26 -14.31
CA GLY A 55 0.31 -3.99 -13.54
C GLY A 55 -0.32 -5.10 -12.69
N GLU A 56 -1.59 -4.96 -12.35
CA GLU A 56 -2.31 -5.87 -11.47
C GLU A 56 -2.47 -7.28 -12.04
N VAL A 57 -2.62 -7.42 -13.37
CA VAL A 57 -2.73 -8.72 -14.03
C VAL A 57 -1.36 -9.41 -14.10
N MET A 58 -0.31 -8.66 -14.43
CA MET A 58 1.07 -9.18 -14.47
C MET A 58 1.60 -9.67 -13.12
N LEU A 59 1.08 -9.10 -12.03
CA LEU A 59 1.39 -9.57 -10.67
C LEU A 59 0.74 -10.90 -10.35
N ILE A 60 -0.45 -11.16 -10.90
CA ILE A 60 -1.15 -12.43 -10.73
C ILE A 60 -0.53 -13.49 -11.64
N ASP A 61 -0.32 -13.14 -12.91
CA ASP A 61 0.28 -14.02 -13.89
C ASP A 61 1.64 -13.49 -14.34
N ARG A 62 2.68 -13.99 -13.67
CA ARG A 62 4.07 -13.64 -13.97
C ARG A 62 4.51 -14.10 -15.36
N SER A 63 3.80 -15.01 -16.02
CA SER A 63 4.13 -15.41 -17.39
C SER A 63 3.93 -14.25 -18.37
N VAL A 64 2.91 -13.42 -18.15
CA VAL A 64 2.63 -12.21 -18.94
C VAL A 64 3.76 -11.20 -18.78
N ALA A 65 4.24 -10.99 -17.55
CA ALA A 65 5.35 -10.07 -17.29
C ALA A 65 6.65 -10.54 -17.99
N ARG A 66 6.96 -11.84 -17.94
CA ARG A 66 8.12 -12.43 -18.62
C ARG A 66 8.00 -12.35 -20.14
N ALA A 67 6.82 -12.61 -20.70
CA ALA A 67 6.55 -12.45 -22.12
C ALA A 67 6.74 -11.00 -22.57
N LEU A 68 6.28 -10.02 -21.77
CA LEU A 68 6.49 -8.61 -22.06
C LEU A 68 7.96 -8.21 -21.98
N LEU A 69 8.70 -8.66 -20.97
CA LEU A 69 10.15 -8.44 -20.87
C LEU A 69 10.91 -9.03 -22.08
N ALA A 70 10.54 -10.25 -22.48
CA ALA A 70 11.11 -10.87 -23.67
C ALA A 70 10.77 -10.06 -24.93
N ALA A 71 9.52 -9.62 -25.09
CA ALA A 71 9.11 -8.81 -26.22
C ALA A 71 9.87 -7.47 -26.30
N LEU A 72 10.09 -6.81 -25.17
CA LEU A 72 10.90 -5.60 -25.09
C LEU A 72 12.37 -5.87 -25.47
N ALA A 73 12.96 -6.98 -24.98
CA ALA A 73 14.34 -7.34 -25.29
C ALA A 73 14.53 -7.66 -26.79
N TYR A 74 13.60 -8.43 -27.39
CA TYR A 74 13.63 -8.75 -28.82
C TYR A 74 13.42 -7.51 -29.67
N SER A 75 12.53 -6.61 -29.25
CA SER A 75 12.31 -5.32 -29.92
C SER A 75 13.56 -4.45 -29.88
N ALA A 76 14.24 -4.37 -28.72
CA ALA A 76 15.49 -3.64 -28.58
C ALA A 76 16.60 -4.22 -29.47
N ALA A 77 16.73 -5.55 -29.53
CA ALA A 77 17.68 -6.23 -30.41
C ALA A 77 17.38 -5.96 -31.89
N ALA A 78 16.11 -5.99 -32.31
CA ALA A 78 15.70 -5.67 -33.68
C ALA A 78 16.02 -4.20 -34.04
N LEU A 79 15.81 -3.26 -33.13
CA LEU A 79 16.17 -1.85 -33.32
C LEU A 79 17.69 -1.66 -33.44
N LEU A 80 18.48 -2.37 -32.64
CA LEU A 80 19.94 -2.36 -32.75
C LEU A 80 20.41 -2.91 -34.11
N LEU A 81 19.82 -4.00 -34.60
CA LEU A 81 20.12 -4.53 -35.93
C LEU A 81 19.73 -3.54 -37.05
N ALA A 82 18.60 -2.85 -36.91
CA ALA A 82 18.20 -1.80 -37.85
C ALA A 82 19.18 -0.61 -37.85
N ALA A 83 19.64 -0.17 -36.68
CA ALA A 83 20.64 0.89 -36.55
C ALA A 83 21.98 0.48 -37.18
N LEU A 84 22.43 -0.76 -36.93
CA LEU A 84 23.63 -1.33 -37.55
C LEU A 84 23.49 -1.45 -39.08
N ALA A 85 22.30 -1.80 -39.58
CA ALA A 85 22.02 -1.86 -41.01
C ALA A 85 22.14 -0.49 -41.70
N CYS A 86 21.84 0.60 -41.00
CA CYS A 86 22.06 1.96 -41.48
C CYS A 86 23.55 2.32 -41.54
N ALA A 87 24.34 1.88 -40.56
CA ALA A 87 25.78 2.12 -40.50
C ALA A 87 26.58 1.25 -41.49
N TRP A 88 26.15 0.01 -41.73
CA TRP A 88 26.88 -0.98 -42.53
C TRP A 88 26.14 -1.33 -43.82
N LYS A 89 26.28 -0.47 -44.84
CA LYS A 89 25.60 -0.62 -46.14
C LYS A 89 25.74 -2.02 -46.77
N ARG A 90 26.91 -2.66 -46.61
CA ARG A 90 27.21 -4.02 -47.13
C ARG A 90 26.42 -5.14 -46.46
N ALA A 91 26.03 -4.98 -45.19
CA ALA A 91 25.30 -5.98 -44.40
C ALA A 91 23.83 -5.58 -44.17
N ARG A 92 23.34 -4.55 -44.86
CA ARG A 92 22.03 -3.95 -44.60
C ARG A 92 20.87 -4.94 -44.73
N ILE A 93 20.79 -5.66 -45.85
CA ILE A 93 19.70 -6.61 -46.11
C ILE A 93 19.69 -7.75 -45.09
N PRO A 94 20.79 -8.50 -44.83
CA PRO A 94 20.74 -9.59 -43.86
C PRO A 94 20.44 -9.11 -42.43
N LEU A 95 20.92 -7.93 -42.02
CA LEU A 95 20.60 -7.37 -40.71
C LEU A 95 19.11 -7.00 -40.58
N LEU A 96 18.50 -6.43 -41.62
CA LEU A 96 17.07 -6.12 -41.62
C LEU A 96 16.22 -7.40 -41.62
N LEU A 97 16.61 -8.43 -42.36
CA LEU A 97 15.92 -9.72 -42.35
C LEU A 97 16.02 -10.39 -40.97
N ALA A 98 17.19 -10.35 -40.33
CA ALA A 98 17.37 -10.85 -38.98
C ALA A 98 16.52 -10.07 -37.95
N GLY A 99 16.46 -8.74 -38.05
CA GLY A 99 15.60 -7.91 -37.21
C GLY A 99 14.11 -8.21 -37.43
N GLY A 100 13.68 -8.38 -38.68
CA GLY A 100 12.31 -8.79 -39.02
C GLY A 100 11.96 -10.17 -38.48
N ALA A 101 12.88 -11.15 -38.59
CA ALA A 101 12.71 -12.48 -38.03
C ALA A 101 12.59 -12.44 -36.49
N LEU A 102 13.41 -11.62 -35.81
CA LEU A 102 13.29 -11.44 -34.36
C LEU A 102 11.88 -10.95 -33.97
N LEU A 103 11.34 -9.94 -34.64
CA LEU A 103 10.00 -9.42 -34.36
C LEU A 103 8.90 -10.45 -34.68
N LEU A 104 9.07 -11.26 -35.74
CA LEU A 104 8.13 -12.30 -36.12
C LEU A 104 8.05 -13.45 -35.09
N PHE A 105 9.20 -13.85 -34.53
CA PHE A 105 9.29 -14.92 -33.52
C PHE A 105 9.23 -14.40 -32.08
N THR A 106 8.94 -13.10 -31.89
CA THR A 106 8.79 -12.52 -30.56
C THR A 106 7.53 -13.07 -29.87
N PRO A 107 7.60 -13.48 -28.59
CA PRO A 107 6.45 -13.94 -27.83
C PRO A 107 5.60 -12.75 -27.36
N TRP A 108 4.81 -12.18 -28.27
CA TRP A 108 3.93 -11.05 -27.95
C TRP A 108 2.86 -11.45 -26.93
N PRO A 109 2.78 -10.81 -25.75
CA PRO A 109 1.67 -11.04 -24.84
C PRO A 109 0.37 -10.49 -25.43
N ASP A 110 -0.77 -11.08 -25.06
CA ASP A 110 -2.08 -10.53 -25.41
C ASP A 110 -2.27 -9.16 -24.76
N ALA A 111 -2.64 -8.15 -25.55
CA ALA A 111 -2.92 -6.79 -25.09
C ALA A 111 -3.95 -6.74 -23.96
N ALA A 112 -4.94 -7.65 -23.96
CA ALA A 112 -5.94 -7.74 -22.91
C ALA A 112 -5.36 -8.13 -21.54
N LEU A 113 -4.17 -8.73 -21.51
CA LEU A 113 -3.50 -9.17 -20.27
C LEU A 113 -2.60 -8.10 -19.66
N PHE A 114 -2.28 -7.04 -20.39
CA PHE A 114 -1.45 -5.93 -19.89
C PHE A 114 -2.09 -4.55 -20.01
N THR A 115 -3.34 -4.49 -20.47
CA THR A 115 -4.15 -3.27 -20.48
C THR A 115 -5.42 -3.48 -19.65
N ALA A 116 -5.96 -2.39 -19.11
CA ALA A 116 -7.23 -2.37 -18.40
C ALA A 116 -8.01 -1.11 -18.78
N PRO A 117 -9.36 -1.15 -18.72
CA PRO A 117 -10.18 0.05 -18.81
C PRO A 117 -9.75 1.06 -17.74
N ALA A 118 -9.54 2.30 -18.15
CA ALA A 118 -9.20 3.39 -17.26
C ALA A 118 -10.43 4.28 -17.00
N ALA A 119 -10.61 4.66 -15.74
CA ALA A 119 -11.44 5.80 -15.38
C ALA A 119 -10.64 7.11 -15.57
N PRO A 120 -11.32 8.24 -15.80
CA PRO A 120 -10.65 9.55 -15.78
C PRO A 120 -9.86 9.80 -14.50
N THR A 121 -10.29 9.22 -13.38
CA THR A 121 -9.64 9.39 -12.08
C THR A 121 -8.63 8.28 -11.77
N SER A 122 -8.32 7.34 -12.67
CA SER A 122 -7.50 6.14 -12.39
C SER A 122 -6.16 6.42 -11.69
N PHE A 123 -5.56 7.59 -11.95
CA PHE A 123 -4.26 7.98 -11.38
C PHE A 123 -4.36 8.95 -10.20
N HIS A 124 -5.57 9.38 -9.83
CA HIS A 124 -5.80 10.24 -8.68
C HIS A 124 -5.32 9.58 -7.39
N VAL A 125 -4.84 10.40 -6.48
CA VAL A 125 -4.44 10.02 -5.13
C VAL A 125 -5.42 10.56 -4.11
N SER A 126 -5.54 9.84 -3.00
CA SER A 126 -6.26 10.36 -1.84
C SER A 126 -5.54 11.61 -1.29
N PRO A 127 -6.21 12.77 -1.22
CA PRO A 127 -5.61 13.99 -0.64
C PRO A 127 -5.65 13.99 0.90
N THR A 128 -6.24 12.97 1.52
CA THR A 128 -6.46 12.89 2.98
C THR A 128 -5.20 12.56 3.78
N GLY A 129 -4.14 12.10 3.11
CA GLY A 129 -2.91 11.61 3.72
C GLY A 129 -3.09 10.34 4.56
N PHE A 130 -4.16 9.57 4.34
CA PHE A 130 -4.53 8.43 5.18
C PHE A 130 -4.60 8.81 6.67
N SER A 131 -5.08 10.03 6.96
CA SER A 131 -5.12 10.55 8.33
C SER A 131 -6.11 9.81 9.21
N ALA A 132 -5.84 9.74 10.51
CA ALA A 132 -6.72 9.07 11.46
C ALA A 132 -8.15 9.64 11.44
N SER A 133 -8.29 10.97 11.33
CA SER A 133 -9.61 11.61 11.21
C SER A 133 -10.34 11.25 9.92
N ALA A 134 -9.63 11.08 8.79
CA ALA A 134 -10.23 10.62 7.54
C ALA A 134 -10.73 9.16 7.64
N ILE A 135 -9.94 8.27 8.26
CA ILE A 135 -10.36 6.88 8.52
C ILE A 135 -11.63 6.85 9.37
N VAL A 136 -11.68 7.61 10.46
CA VAL A 136 -12.85 7.66 11.37
C VAL A 136 -14.06 8.32 10.70
N ARG A 137 -13.84 9.34 9.87
CA ARG A 137 -14.89 9.93 9.03
C ARG A 137 -15.46 8.90 8.06
N GLY A 138 -14.59 8.14 7.39
CA GLY A 138 -14.97 7.06 6.48
C GLY A 138 -15.75 5.94 7.17
N GLU A 139 -15.40 5.57 8.40
CA GLU A 139 -16.13 4.57 9.19
C GLU A 139 -17.60 4.96 9.38
N ARG A 140 -17.85 6.21 9.77
CA ARG A 140 -19.21 6.73 9.98
C ARG A 140 -20.02 6.68 8.69
N LEU A 141 -19.43 7.10 7.58
CA LEU A 141 -20.06 7.09 6.27
C LEU A 141 -20.34 5.66 5.78
N TYR A 142 -19.39 4.74 5.97
CA TYR A 142 -19.52 3.35 5.57
C TYR A 142 -20.67 2.67 6.31
N THR A 143 -20.77 2.93 7.61
CA THR A 143 -21.86 2.45 8.46
C THR A 143 -23.22 2.96 8.00
N GLN A 144 -23.29 4.19 7.48
CA GLN A 144 -24.54 4.78 7.01
C GLN A 144 -24.94 4.35 5.59
N GLN A 145 -23.97 4.18 4.69
CA GLN A 145 -24.23 4.07 3.25
C GLN A 145 -23.87 2.70 2.64
N CYS A 146 -22.93 1.97 3.23
CA CYS A 146 -22.30 0.81 2.58
C CYS A 146 -22.60 -0.52 3.29
N ILE A 147 -22.78 -0.49 4.61
CA ILE A 147 -22.84 -1.69 5.47
C ILE A 147 -23.98 -2.64 5.10
N ALA A 148 -25.12 -2.11 4.62
CA ALA A 148 -26.30 -2.91 4.30
C ALA A 148 -26.02 -3.96 3.21
N CYS A 149 -25.14 -3.65 2.26
CA CYS A 149 -24.73 -4.56 1.18
C CYS A 149 -23.37 -5.20 1.47
N HIS A 150 -22.39 -4.42 1.90
CA HIS A 150 -21.00 -4.89 2.05
C HIS A 150 -20.68 -5.53 3.41
N GLY A 151 -21.53 -5.34 4.42
CA GLY A 151 -21.31 -5.85 5.79
C GLY A 151 -20.26 -5.05 6.56
N ALA A 152 -20.24 -5.19 7.89
CA ALA A 152 -19.26 -4.51 8.76
C ALA A 152 -17.81 -4.97 8.47
N ASP A 153 -17.65 -6.25 8.14
CA ASP A 153 -16.36 -6.85 7.79
C ASP A 153 -15.97 -6.62 6.32
N GLY A 154 -16.81 -5.95 5.53
CA GLY A 154 -16.56 -5.68 4.12
C GLY A 154 -16.63 -6.89 3.20
N ARG A 155 -17.09 -8.07 3.68
CA ARG A 155 -17.07 -9.30 2.88
C ARG A 155 -18.22 -9.43 1.89
N GLY A 156 -19.26 -8.62 1.99
CA GLY A 156 -20.44 -8.70 1.12
C GLY A 156 -21.44 -9.79 1.49
N ASN A 157 -21.20 -10.54 2.58
CA ASN A 157 -22.04 -11.66 3.03
C ASN A 157 -23.28 -11.22 3.83
N THR A 158 -23.98 -10.19 3.34
CA THR A 158 -25.22 -9.70 3.96
C THR A 158 -26.44 -10.30 3.26
N PRO A 159 -27.61 -10.43 3.93
CA PRO A 159 -28.82 -10.90 3.27
C PRO A 159 -29.17 -10.08 2.01
N LEU A 160 -29.01 -8.75 2.07
CA LEU A 160 -29.22 -7.88 0.91
C LEU A 160 -28.14 -8.10 -0.16
N GLY A 161 -26.86 -8.08 0.21
CA GLY A 161 -25.74 -8.28 -0.72
C GLY A 161 -25.81 -9.59 -1.49
N LEU A 162 -26.19 -10.69 -0.81
CA LEU A 162 -26.35 -12.01 -1.42
C LEU A 162 -27.64 -12.14 -2.27
N SER A 163 -28.61 -11.24 -2.11
CA SER A 163 -29.83 -11.19 -2.94
C SER A 163 -29.66 -10.43 -4.25
N LEU A 164 -28.56 -9.68 -4.41
CA LEU A 164 -28.31 -8.89 -5.62
C LEU A 164 -27.91 -9.79 -6.80
N PRO A 165 -28.25 -9.42 -8.05
CA PRO A 165 -27.83 -10.16 -9.24
C PRO A 165 -26.31 -10.31 -9.37
N VAL A 166 -25.56 -9.33 -8.85
CA VAL A 166 -24.11 -9.37 -8.72
C VAL A 166 -23.77 -9.09 -7.26
N ALA A 167 -23.25 -10.10 -6.57
CA ALA A 167 -22.85 -9.97 -5.18
C ALA A 167 -21.76 -8.89 -5.03
N PRO A 168 -21.81 -8.05 -3.98
CA PRO A 168 -20.75 -7.09 -3.71
C PRO A 168 -19.39 -7.79 -3.55
N PRO A 169 -18.31 -7.23 -4.11
CA PRO A 169 -16.98 -7.82 -3.93
C PRO A 169 -16.56 -7.80 -2.46
N ASN A 170 -15.75 -8.80 -2.06
CA ASN A 170 -15.11 -8.81 -0.76
C ASN A 170 -14.04 -7.71 -0.67
N LEU A 171 -14.37 -6.62 0.01
CA LEU A 171 -13.51 -5.46 0.26
C LEU A 171 -12.42 -5.73 1.31
N SER A 172 -12.59 -6.77 2.14
CA SER A 172 -11.58 -7.21 3.11
C SER A 172 -10.48 -8.06 2.48
N SER A 173 -10.60 -8.38 1.18
CA SER A 173 -9.68 -9.26 0.47
C SER A 173 -8.68 -8.48 -0.39
N GLY A 174 -7.74 -9.22 -1.01
CA GLY A 174 -6.76 -8.65 -1.94
C GLY A 174 -7.34 -7.97 -3.19
N LEU A 175 -8.67 -7.98 -3.43
CA LEU A 175 -9.28 -7.28 -4.57
C LEU A 175 -9.30 -5.76 -4.38
N LEU A 176 -9.62 -5.27 -3.17
CA LEU A 176 -9.58 -3.84 -2.85
C LEU A 176 -8.19 -3.25 -3.17
N TRP A 177 -7.16 -3.97 -2.72
CA TRP A 177 -5.76 -3.58 -2.88
C TRP A 177 -5.23 -3.72 -4.31
N ARG A 178 -5.94 -4.42 -5.20
CA ARG A 178 -5.57 -4.63 -6.61
C ARG A 178 -6.24 -3.62 -7.57
N ARG A 179 -6.88 -2.59 -7.03
CA ARG A 179 -7.47 -1.49 -7.80
C ARG A 179 -6.74 -0.21 -7.42
N SER A 180 -6.62 0.72 -8.37
CA SER A 180 -6.15 2.05 -8.02
C SER A 180 -7.24 2.75 -7.19
N ASP A 181 -6.82 3.57 -6.24
CA ASP A 181 -7.75 4.33 -5.41
C ASP A 181 -8.64 5.23 -6.27
N GLY A 182 -8.07 5.77 -7.34
CA GLY A 182 -8.78 6.50 -8.39
C GLY A 182 -9.90 5.72 -9.09
N ASP A 183 -9.70 4.43 -9.38
CA ASP A 183 -10.74 3.56 -9.97
C ASP A 183 -11.85 3.25 -8.95
N ILE A 184 -11.49 3.10 -7.67
CA ILE A 184 -12.44 2.89 -6.58
C ILE A 184 -13.27 4.17 -6.38
N PHE A 185 -12.61 5.34 -6.35
CA PHE A 185 -13.24 6.65 -6.28
C PHE A 185 -14.25 6.85 -7.43
N TRP A 186 -13.84 6.53 -8.67
CA TRP A 186 -14.76 6.59 -9.82
C TRP A 186 -15.99 5.72 -9.62
N SER A 187 -15.78 4.47 -9.20
CA SER A 187 -16.85 3.50 -9.00
C SER A 187 -17.81 3.95 -7.89
N LEU A 188 -17.31 4.56 -6.82
CA LEU A 188 -18.12 5.12 -5.73
C LEU A 188 -18.97 6.29 -6.23
N GLN A 189 -18.36 7.25 -6.94
CA GLN A 189 -19.05 8.44 -7.42
C GLN A 189 -20.09 8.09 -8.51
N HIS A 190 -19.77 7.19 -9.44
CA HIS A 190 -20.57 6.94 -10.65
C HIS A 190 -21.34 5.61 -10.65
N GLY A 191 -21.14 4.77 -9.63
CA GLY A 191 -21.70 3.43 -9.58
C GLY A 191 -20.96 2.46 -10.50
N LYS A 192 -21.23 1.16 -10.32
CA LYS A 192 -20.63 0.10 -11.14
C LYS A 192 -21.42 -1.20 -11.04
N GLY A 193 -21.78 -1.78 -12.19
CA GLY A 193 -22.57 -3.00 -12.23
C GLY A 193 -23.93 -2.79 -11.55
N GLY A 194 -24.13 -3.43 -10.40
CA GLY A 194 -25.33 -3.24 -9.55
C GLY A 194 -25.16 -2.22 -8.42
N MET A 195 -23.97 -1.64 -8.22
CA MET A 195 -23.75 -0.64 -7.17
C MET A 195 -24.22 0.75 -7.65
N PRO A 196 -25.08 1.46 -6.88
CA PRO A 196 -25.55 2.78 -7.26
C PRO A 196 -24.44 3.84 -7.20
N ALA A 197 -24.67 4.95 -7.91
CA ALA A 197 -23.83 6.13 -7.84
C ALA A 197 -24.08 6.91 -6.54
N PHE A 198 -23.01 7.38 -5.89
CA PHE A 198 -23.10 8.14 -4.64
C PHE A 198 -22.69 9.62 -4.77
N ALA A 199 -22.33 10.11 -5.96
CA ALA A 199 -21.87 11.50 -6.14
C ALA A 199 -22.86 12.58 -5.66
N THR A 200 -24.17 12.28 -5.60
CA THR A 200 -25.19 13.22 -5.09
C THR A 200 -25.40 13.14 -3.58
N ARG A 201 -24.81 12.14 -2.90
CA ARG A 201 -24.99 11.87 -1.47
C ARG A 201 -23.71 11.98 -0.66
N ILE A 202 -22.56 11.77 -1.31
CA ILE A 202 -21.25 11.71 -0.67
C ILE A 202 -20.34 12.71 -1.39
N SER A 203 -19.73 13.60 -0.62
CA SER A 203 -18.81 14.61 -1.15
C SER A 203 -17.51 13.96 -1.63
N VAL A 204 -16.77 14.63 -2.52
CA VAL A 204 -15.46 14.18 -3.00
C VAL A 204 -14.51 13.83 -1.84
N ALA A 205 -14.42 14.70 -0.83
CA ALA A 205 -13.56 14.48 0.33
C ALA A 205 -14.02 13.27 1.16
N ASP A 206 -15.33 13.10 1.32
CA ASP A 206 -15.92 11.96 2.04
C ASP A 206 -15.72 10.63 1.28
N SER A 207 -15.70 10.65 -0.06
CA SER A 207 -15.41 9.49 -0.89
C SER A 207 -13.97 8.99 -0.72
N TRP A 208 -13.00 9.92 -0.57
CA TRP A 208 -11.63 9.56 -0.24
C TRP A 208 -11.49 9.02 1.20
N ALA A 209 -12.18 9.64 2.17
CA ALA A 209 -12.24 9.15 3.55
C ALA A 209 -12.81 7.72 3.63
N LEU A 210 -13.84 7.40 2.82
CA LEU A 210 -14.37 6.04 2.69
C LEU A 210 -13.31 5.05 2.18
N ILE A 211 -12.48 5.44 1.21
CA ILE A 211 -11.41 4.60 0.69
C ILE A 211 -10.36 4.32 1.76
N ASP A 212 -9.98 5.33 2.53
CA ASP A 212 -9.06 5.15 3.67
C ASP A 212 -9.63 4.19 4.70
N TYR A 213 -10.91 4.36 5.07
CA TYR A 213 -11.59 3.44 5.98
C TYR A 213 -11.64 2.01 5.44
N MET A 214 -11.99 1.81 4.16
CA MET A 214 -12.06 0.46 3.58
C MET A 214 -10.70 -0.26 3.66
N LYS A 215 -9.60 0.46 3.41
CA LYS A 215 -8.24 -0.07 3.55
C LYS A 215 -7.90 -0.39 5.01
N ALA A 216 -8.19 0.52 5.94
CA ALA A 216 -7.97 0.30 7.36
C ALA A 216 -8.78 -0.89 7.89
N ASN A 217 -10.07 -0.99 7.53
CA ASN A 217 -10.96 -2.07 7.92
C ASN A 217 -10.52 -3.42 7.34
N ALA A 218 -10.10 -3.45 6.07
CA ALA A 218 -9.55 -4.65 5.45
C ALA A 218 -8.31 -5.18 6.19
N ALA A 219 -7.48 -4.27 6.73
CA ALA A 219 -6.34 -4.61 7.56
C ALA A 219 -6.76 -5.31 8.87
N GLY A 220 -7.69 -4.69 9.61
CA GLY A 220 -8.17 -5.23 10.89
C GLY A 220 -8.92 -6.55 10.74
N VAL A 221 -9.80 -6.67 9.73
CA VAL A 221 -10.49 -7.92 9.40
C VAL A 221 -9.49 -9.01 8.99
N GLY A 222 -8.44 -8.62 8.26
CA GLY A 222 -7.34 -9.51 7.89
C GLY A 222 -6.63 -10.10 9.10
N ILE A 223 -6.16 -9.24 10.02
CA ILE A 223 -5.53 -9.69 11.27
C ILE A 223 -6.46 -10.60 12.06
N ALA A 224 -7.73 -10.22 12.24
CA ALA A 224 -8.67 -11.02 13.01
C ALA A 224 -8.90 -12.42 12.39
N ALA A 225 -8.77 -12.53 11.06
CA ALA A 225 -8.96 -13.79 10.35
C ALA A 225 -7.71 -14.66 10.26
N THR A 226 -6.52 -14.06 10.08
CA THR A 226 -5.29 -14.81 9.76
C THR A 226 -4.11 -14.53 10.69
N GLY A 227 -4.27 -13.66 11.68
CA GLY A 227 -3.20 -13.22 12.58
C GLY A 227 -2.16 -12.31 11.92
N ALA A 228 -2.34 -11.95 10.65
CA ALA A 228 -1.39 -11.18 9.85
C ALA A 228 -2.14 -10.15 8.99
N TRP A 229 -1.46 -9.07 8.61
CA TRP A 229 -1.98 -8.16 7.61
C TRP A 229 -1.85 -8.82 6.23
N PRO A 230 -2.96 -9.01 5.50
CA PRO A 230 -2.90 -9.60 4.16
C PRO A 230 -2.15 -8.71 3.17
N ARG A 231 -2.05 -7.41 3.49
CA ARG A 231 -1.47 -6.34 2.68
C ARG A 231 -0.92 -5.25 3.62
N PRO A 232 0.29 -4.71 3.39
CA PRO A 232 0.78 -3.53 4.09
C PRO A 232 -0.18 -2.36 4.09
N VAL A 233 -0.26 -1.72 5.24
CA VAL A 233 -1.14 -0.59 5.53
C VAL A 233 -0.27 0.56 6.02
N ALA A 234 -0.53 1.76 5.52
CA ALA A 234 0.21 2.93 5.94
C ALA A 234 -0.08 3.23 7.41
N LEU A 235 0.92 3.78 8.11
CA LEU A 235 0.73 4.41 9.40
C LEU A 235 -0.20 5.62 9.23
N PRO A 236 -1.30 5.73 9.99
CA PRO A 236 -2.19 6.88 9.88
C PRO A 236 -1.47 8.18 10.20
N ASP A 237 -1.65 9.20 9.37
CA ASP A 237 -1.14 10.53 9.68
C ASP A 237 -1.93 11.12 10.87
N ILE A 238 -1.20 11.57 11.89
CA ILE A 238 -1.74 12.17 13.11
C ILE A 238 -0.94 13.42 13.47
N ALA A 239 -1.59 14.37 14.14
CA ALA A 239 -0.92 15.51 14.75
C ALA A 239 -0.10 15.05 15.97
N LEU A 240 1.05 15.65 16.19
CA LEU A 240 1.93 15.32 17.31
C LEU A 240 2.20 16.59 18.11
N ALA A 241 2.20 16.45 19.43
CA ALA A 241 2.72 17.45 20.35
C ALA A 241 4.06 16.92 20.89
N CYS A 242 5.16 17.54 20.47
CA CYS A 242 6.52 17.14 20.82
C CYS A 242 7.16 18.16 21.76
N ARG A 243 7.82 17.68 22.82
CA ARG A 243 8.61 18.55 23.70
C ARG A 243 10.09 18.45 23.36
N THR A 244 10.74 19.60 23.28
CA THR A 244 12.20 19.66 23.16
C THR A 244 12.83 19.61 24.57
N PRO A 245 13.74 18.65 24.86
CA PRO A 245 14.40 18.58 26.15
C PRO A 245 15.11 19.90 26.50
N GLY A 246 14.83 20.43 27.71
CA GLY A 246 15.48 21.64 28.21
C GLY A 246 14.87 22.98 27.74
N ALA A 247 13.81 22.95 26.91
CA ALA A 247 13.09 24.16 26.52
C ALA A 247 11.80 24.33 27.36
N PRO A 248 11.71 25.34 28.24
CA PRO A 248 10.43 25.69 28.87
C PRO A 248 9.53 26.35 27.83
N GLY A 249 8.43 25.70 27.43
CA GLY A 249 7.52 26.24 26.42
C GLY A 249 6.37 25.31 26.04
N THR A 250 5.48 25.83 25.19
CA THR A 250 4.42 25.06 24.52
C THR A 250 5.04 23.97 23.65
N PRO A 251 4.50 22.74 23.61
CA PRO A 251 5.00 21.69 22.72
C PRO A 251 4.98 22.12 21.26
N ASP A 252 6.01 21.73 20.51
CA ASP A 252 6.05 21.90 19.07
C ASP A 252 5.01 21.00 18.43
N THR A 253 4.13 21.59 17.62
CA THR A 253 3.11 20.85 16.89
C THR A 253 3.63 20.43 15.52
N THR A 254 3.65 19.13 15.25
CA THR A 254 4.06 18.54 13.96
C THR A 254 3.06 17.46 13.52
N ARG A 255 3.34 16.75 12.43
CA ARG A 255 2.57 15.62 11.92
C ARG A 255 3.49 14.45 11.60
N LEU A 256 2.99 13.22 11.76
CA LEU A 256 3.76 12.03 11.43
C LEU A 256 4.25 12.00 9.97
N SER A 257 3.47 12.54 9.04
CA SER A 257 3.86 12.68 7.63
C SER A 257 5.16 13.45 7.40
N GLN A 258 5.58 14.30 8.34
CA GLN A 258 6.84 15.06 8.28
C GLN A 258 8.07 14.22 8.69
N TRP A 259 7.89 13.03 9.26
CA TRP A 259 8.97 12.15 9.72
C TRP A 259 9.44 11.15 8.65
N HIS A 260 9.46 11.57 7.39
CA HIS A 260 9.93 10.74 6.28
C HIS A 260 11.35 10.20 6.53
N GLY A 261 11.56 8.90 6.28
CA GLY A 261 12.86 8.26 6.47
C GLY A 261 13.14 7.79 7.90
N GLN A 262 12.27 8.09 8.86
CA GLN A 262 12.39 7.63 10.25
C GLN A 262 11.52 6.38 10.48
N ARG A 263 11.99 5.46 11.34
CA ARG A 263 11.12 4.40 11.84
C ARG A 263 10.31 4.92 13.01
N VAL A 264 9.02 4.65 13.00
CA VAL A 264 8.10 5.19 14.01
C VAL A 264 7.57 4.06 14.88
N ARG A 265 7.62 4.24 16.20
CA ARG A 265 7.00 3.34 17.18
C ARG A 265 5.82 4.04 17.84
N LEU A 266 4.60 3.58 17.58
CA LEU A 266 3.44 4.03 18.34
C LEU A 266 3.30 3.17 19.59
N VAL A 267 3.07 3.81 20.74
CA VAL A 267 2.84 3.15 22.03
C VAL A 267 1.50 3.61 22.57
N VAL A 268 0.55 2.69 22.72
CA VAL A 268 -0.72 3.01 23.39
C VAL A 268 -0.52 2.97 24.89
N ALA A 269 -0.76 4.09 25.57
CA ALA A 269 -0.56 4.21 27.00
C ALA A 269 -1.44 3.20 27.78
N GLU A 270 -0.85 2.60 28.82
CA GLU A 270 -1.56 1.72 29.75
C GLU A 270 -1.55 2.32 31.15
N SER A 271 -2.74 2.44 31.75
CA SER A 271 -2.88 3.04 33.08
C SER A 271 -2.04 2.28 34.11
N GLY A 272 -1.18 2.99 34.84
CA GLY A 272 -0.34 2.42 35.89
C GLY A 272 0.93 1.71 35.39
N LYS A 273 1.22 1.72 34.08
CA LYS A 273 2.52 1.27 33.55
C LYS A 273 3.29 2.43 32.94
N ALA A 274 4.59 2.48 33.21
CA ALA A 274 5.48 3.44 32.58
C ALA A 274 5.64 3.11 31.08
N PRO A 275 5.81 4.13 30.22
CA PRO A 275 6.11 3.90 28.81
C PRO A 275 7.45 3.16 28.66
N PRO A 276 7.63 2.38 27.57
CA PRO A 276 8.87 1.67 27.31
C PRO A 276 10.02 2.64 27.02
N THR A 277 11.24 2.21 27.30
CA THR A 277 12.47 2.98 27.04
C THR A 277 12.60 3.30 25.53
N GLU A 278 13.14 4.48 25.22
CA GLU A 278 13.43 4.89 23.84
C GLU A 278 14.57 4.08 23.23
N ASP A 279 14.42 3.74 21.95
CA ASP A 279 15.49 3.16 21.13
C ASP A 279 16.00 4.25 20.18
N PRO A 280 17.31 4.57 20.15
CA PRO A 280 17.84 5.66 19.32
C PRO A 280 17.64 5.46 17.81
N ARG A 281 17.24 4.27 17.36
CA ARG A 281 16.95 3.95 15.95
C ARG A 281 15.48 4.18 15.58
N LEU A 282 14.64 4.47 16.56
CA LEU A 282 13.20 4.65 16.42
C LEU A 282 12.79 6.02 16.97
N GLN A 283 11.75 6.61 16.39
CA GLN A 283 11.08 7.75 16.97
C GLN A 283 9.76 7.27 17.57
N SER A 284 9.62 7.32 18.90
CA SER A 284 8.39 6.86 19.54
C SER A 284 7.35 7.98 19.69
N VAL A 285 6.09 7.59 19.65
CA VAL A 285 4.93 8.45 19.93
C VAL A 285 4.06 7.75 20.96
N LEU A 286 3.76 8.46 22.05
CA LEU A 286 2.81 8.00 23.06
C LEU A 286 1.38 8.38 22.65
N LEU A 287 0.48 7.41 22.65
CA LEU A 287 -0.95 7.62 22.40
C LEU A 287 -1.69 7.56 23.73
N ASP A 288 -2.08 8.72 24.24
CA ASP A 288 -2.73 8.88 25.54
C ASP A 288 -4.21 9.23 25.38
N GLY A 289 -5.07 8.23 25.46
CA GLY A 289 -6.52 8.46 25.47
C GLY A 289 -6.94 9.13 26.78
N ALA A 290 -7.02 10.46 26.83
CA ALA A 290 -7.52 11.27 27.95
C ALA A 290 -6.95 10.98 29.37
N ALA A 291 -5.99 10.06 29.53
CA ALA A 291 -5.61 9.47 30.81
C ALA A 291 -4.11 9.59 31.15
N ALA A 292 -3.31 10.36 30.39
CA ALA A 292 -1.94 10.65 30.82
C ALA A 292 -1.91 11.92 31.67
N SER A 293 -1.52 11.76 32.94
CA SER A 293 -1.04 12.86 33.75
C SER A 293 0.25 13.42 33.13
N ALA A 294 0.45 14.73 33.22
CA ALA A 294 1.64 15.44 32.75
C ALA A 294 2.97 14.91 33.34
N ASP A 295 2.90 14.06 34.37
CA ASP A 295 4.03 13.46 35.08
C ASP A 295 4.41 12.04 34.58
N SER A 296 3.68 11.47 33.62
CA SER A 296 4.00 10.16 33.02
C SER A 296 5.02 10.21 31.87
N VAL A 297 5.70 11.36 31.72
CA VAL A 297 6.72 11.62 30.70
C VAL A 297 8.07 11.03 31.15
N GLY A 298 8.16 9.70 31.09
CA GLY A 298 9.42 9.00 30.99
C GLY A 298 9.78 8.79 29.51
N ALA A 299 11.00 9.17 29.12
CA ALA A 299 11.67 8.87 27.84
C ALA A 299 11.04 9.37 26.50
N ILE A 300 9.71 9.30 26.28
CA ILE A 300 9.09 9.61 24.98
C ILE A 300 8.71 11.10 24.87
N ALA A 301 9.26 11.78 23.85
CA ALA A 301 9.14 13.22 23.69
C ALA A 301 7.84 13.68 23.00
N CYS A 302 7.21 12.82 22.19
CA CYS A 302 6.06 13.16 21.35
C CYS A 302 4.81 12.37 21.75
N ALA A 303 3.65 13.04 21.75
CA ALA A 303 2.37 12.42 22.10
C ALA A 303 1.21 12.86 21.20
N ASN A 304 0.14 12.06 21.17
CA ASN A 304 -1.15 12.39 20.58
C ASN A 304 -2.30 11.86 21.47
N ASN A 305 -3.23 12.75 21.80
CA ASN A 305 -4.38 12.47 22.66
C ASN A 305 -5.72 12.50 21.91
N GLN A 306 -5.71 12.49 20.58
CA GLN A 306 -6.92 12.59 19.78
C GLN A 306 -7.66 11.25 19.76
N ARG A 307 -8.97 11.29 20.03
CA ARG A 307 -9.83 10.09 20.00
C ARG A 307 -9.83 9.40 18.64
N ASP A 308 -9.78 10.18 17.57
CA ASP A 308 -9.75 9.66 16.21
C ASP A 308 -8.51 8.79 15.96
N THR A 309 -7.37 9.10 16.60
CA THR A 309 -6.15 8.28 16.52
C THR A 309 -6.38 6.90 17.10
N LEU A 310 -6.86 6.81 18.34
CA LEU A 310 -7.12 5.53 18.99
C LEU A 310 -8.16 4.70 18.21
N ARG A 311 -9.20 5.36 17.69
CA ARG A 311 -10.21 4.70 16.85
C ARG A 311 -9.60 4.16 15.56
N ALA A 312 -8.78 4.94 14.85
CA ALA A 312 -8.12 4.48 13.63
C ALA A 312 -7.18 3.30 13.90
N ILE A 313 -6.42 3.33 15.00
CA ILE A 313 -5.57 2.22 15.42
C ILE A 313 -6.40 0.96 15.75
N ALA A 314 -7.55 1.11 16.43
CA ALA A 314 -8.47 0.01 16.71
C ALA A 314 -8.95 -0.66 15.40
N ILE A 315 -9.35 0.15 14.42
CA ILE A 315 -9.80 -0.32 13.10
C ILE A 315 -8.68 -1.10 12.39
N ILE A 316 -7.47 -0.54 12.31
CA ILE A 316 -6.34 -1.14 11.57
C ILE A 316 -5.84 -2.44 12.21
N THR A 317 -5.86 -2.50 13.53
CA THR A 317 -5.38 -3.66 14.29
C THR A 317 -6.45 -4.73 14.48
N GLY A 318 -7.71 -4.41 14.23
CA GLY A 318 -8.85 -5.28 14.56
C GLY A 318 -9.01 -5.48 16.08
N THR A 319 -8.41 -4.61 16.89
CA THR A 319 -8.43 -4.71 18.36
C THR A 319 -9.41 -3.67 18.92
N PRO A 320 -10.39 -4.07 19.74
CA PRO A 320 -11.26 -3.14 20.45
C PRO A 320 -10.48 -2.10 21.27
N GLU A 321 -10.99 -0.87 21.37
CA GLU A 321 -10.28 0.25 22.04
C GLU A 321 -9.97 -0.03 23.51
N ASP A 322 -10.82 -0.79 24.21
CA ASP A 322 -10.61 -1.24 25.60
C ASP A 322 -9.44 -2.22 25.76
N LYS A 323 -9.01 -2.84 24.66
CA LYS A 323 -7.88 -3.80 24.62
C LYS A 323 -6.63 -3.23 23.95
N LEU A 324 -6.67 -1.99 23.48
CA LEU A 324 -5.50 -1.31 22.91
C LEU A 324 -4.41 -0.93 23.92
N PRO A 325 -4.71 -0.54 25.19
CA PRO A 325 -3.68 -0.17 26.15
C PRO A 325 -2.53 -1.19 26.23
N GLY A 326 -1.29 -0.70 26.17
CA GLY A 326 -0.08 -1.54 26.17
C GLY A 326 0.34 -2.03 24.78
N THR A 327 -0.49 -1.87 23.76
CA THR A 327 -0.15 -2.22 22.38
C THR A 327 0.91 -1.28 21.82
N GLN A 328 1.90 -1.85 21.15
CA GLN A 328 2.90 -1.13 20.38
C GLN A 328 2.78 -1.48 18.89
N LEU A 329 2.96 -0.48 18.03
CA LEU A 329 3.03 -0.65 16.58
C LEU A 329 4.34 -0.09 16.06
N LEU A 330 4.92 -0.77 15.07
CA LEU A 330 6.16 -0.36 14.44
C LEU A 330 5.94 -0.13 12.95
N ALA A 331 6.37 1.04 12.47
CA ALA A 331 6.40 1.40 11.06
C ALA A 331 7.83 1.51 10.54
N ASP A 332 8.02 1.16 9.27
CA ASP A 332 9.29 1.35 8.57
C ASP A 332 9.49 2.80 8.12
N ARG A 333 10.64 3.05 7.47
CA ARG A 333 11.07 4.39 7.02
C ARG A 333 10.20 4.99 5.92
N ASP A 334 9.43 4.14 5.24
CA ASP A 334 8.51 4.51 4.17
C ASP A 334 7.09 4.73 4.72
N GLY A 335 6.90 4.63 6.04
CA GLY A 335 5.63 4.88 6.72
C GLY A 335 4.66 3.70 6.66
N TRP A 336 5.11 2.49 6.33
CA TRP A 336 4.26 1.30 6.37
C TRP A 336 4.30 0.64 7.74
N LEU A 337 3.12 0.26 8.26
CA LEU A 337 3.04 -0.57 9.45
C LEU A 337 3.57 -1.98 9.16
N ARG A 338 4.45 -2.47 10.04
CA ARG A 338 5.17 -3.75 9.86
C ARG A 338 4.94 -4.75 10.97
N ALA A 339 4.84 -4.28 12.22
CA ALA A 339 4.74 -5.15 13.38
C ALA A 339 3.79 -4.60 14.45
N ARG A 340 3.25 -5.53 15.26
CA ARG A 340 2.43 -5.23 16.44
C ARG A 340 2.84 -6.12 17.59
N ASN A 341 3.03 -5.52 18.76
CA ASN A 341 3.29 -6.21 20.01
C ASN A 341 2.22 -5.82 21.05
N ALA A 342 1.73 -6.78 21.84
CA ALA A 342 0.63 -6.59 22.79
C ALA A 342 1.08 -6.30 24.23
N GLY A 343 2.28 -5.72 24.42
CA GLY A 343 2.76 -5.28 25.74
C GLY A 343 3.83 -6.17 26.37
N GLY A 344 4.69 -6.78 25.56
CA GLY A 344 5.84 -7.59 25.97
C GLY A 344 7.13 -7.25 25.21
N GLU A 345 8.11 -8.15 25.26
CA GLU A 345 9.33 -8.02 24.46
C GLU A 345 9.06 -8.23 22.98
N TRP A 346 9.77 -7.51 22.13
CA TRP A 346 9.66 -7.65 20.68
C TRP A 346 10.30 -8.95 20.21
N SER A 347 9.69 -9.57 19.20
CA SER A 347 10.25 -10.73 18.51
C SER A 347 9.99 -10.66 17.01
N PRO A 348 10.70 -11.45 16.18
CA PRO A 348 10.36 -11.60 14.77
C PRO A 348 8.90 -12.06 14.52
N ASP A 349 8.28 -12.70 15.51
CA ASP A 349 6.90 -13.15 15.42
C ASP A 349 5.86 -12.02 15.56
N ASP A 350 6.29 -10.82 15.92
CA ASP A 350 5.43 -9.64 15.93
C ASP A 350 5.24 -9.03 14.54
N MET A 351 6.01 -9.47 13.52
CA MET A 351 5.81 -9.05 12.14
C MET A 351 4.45 -9.52 11.62
N LEU A 352 3.64 -8.56 11.19
CA LEU A 352 2.29 -8.79 10.66
C LEU A 352 2.27 -8.84 9.13
N CYS A 353 3.26 -8.25 8.47
CA CYS A 353 3.46 -8.35 7.02
C CYS A 353 4.75 -9.14 6.76
N ARG A 354 4.64 -10.42 6.41
CA ARG A 354 5.79 -11.29 6.08
C ARG A 354 5.65 -11.86 4.67
N SER A 355 6.75 -11.87 3.93
CA SER A 355 6.92 -12.81 2.81
C SER A 355 7.04 -14.26 3.33
N THR A 356 6.51 -15.22 2.58
CA THR A 356 6.53 -16.66 2.93
C THR A 356 7.94 -17.26 3.10
N THR A 357 8.98 -16.57 2.63
CA THR A 357 10.39 -17.00 2.73
C THR A 357 11.01 -16.71 4.09
N ALA A 358 10.47 -15.76 4.86
CA ALA A 358 10.92 -15.50 6.23
C ALA A 358 10.63 -16.67 7.19
N VAL A 359 9.74 -17.59 6.80
CA VAL A 359 9.37 -18.79 7.59
C VAL A 359 10.49 -19.84 7.63
N GLU A 360 11.37 -19.90 6.62
CA GLU A 360 12.40 -20.94 6.54
C GLU A 360 13.75 -20.55 7.19
N GLY A 361 13.94 -19.29 7.57
CA GLY A 361 15.21 -18.79 8.13
C GLY A 361 15.21 -18.53 9.64
N ALA A 362 14.04 -18.41 10.27
CA ALA A 362 13.91 -18.16 11.70
C ALA A 362 13.90 -19.49 12.46
N GLY A 363 15.06 -20.15 12.51
CA GLY A 363 15.28 -21.24 13.46
C GLY A 363 15.00 -20.74 14.89
N SER A 364 14.28 -21.56 15.66
CA SER A 364 13.95 -21.36 17.07
C SER A 364 15.23 -21.25 17.93
N GLY A 365 15.82 -20.07 17.95
CA GLY A 365 16.89 -19.71 18.87
C GLY A 365 16.30 -18.94 20.03
N ALA A 366 16.19 -19.57 21.20
CA ALA A 366 15.99 -18.86 22.45
C ALA A 366 17.17 -17.89 22.65
N GLY A 367 16.95 -16.60 22.36
CA GLY A 367 17.99 -15.57 22.36
C GLY A 367 17.55 -14.36 23.18
N ASN A 368 18.36 -14.02 24.18
CA ASN A 368 18.25 -12.93 25.15
C ASN A 368 17.44 -11.69 24.74
N ALA A 369 16.70 -11.14 25.72
CA ALA A 369 15.91 -9.91 25.72
C ALA A 369 16.51 -8.67 25.01
N ALA A 370 17.84 -8.60 24.88
CA ALA A 370 18.53 -7.51 24.18
C ALA A 370 18.51 -7.62 22.64
N GLY A 371 18.11 -8.76 22.06
CA GLY A 371 18.18 -9.01 20.62
C GLY A 371 16.86 -8.95 19.85
N GLY A 372 15.71 -8.89 20.54
CA GLY A 372 14.39 -9.01 19.91
C GLY A 372 14.07 -7.88 18.93
N MET A 373 14.29 -6.63 19.35
CA MET A 373 14.12 -5.45 18.48
C MET A 373 15.13 -5.45 17.33
N ASP A 374 16.37 -5.88 17.57
CA ASP A 374 17.41 -5.96 16.54
C ASP A 374 17.03 -6.92 15.43
N GLN A 375 16.55 -8.11 15.80
CA GLN A 375 16.10 -9.13 14.86
C GLN A 375 14.86 -8.66 14.10
N LEU A 376 13.92 -7.97 14.77
CA LEU A 376 12.74 -7.42 14.13
C LEU A 376 13.09 -6.35 13.09
N ILE A 377 13.97 -5.41 13.44
CA ILE A 377 14.44 -4.37 12.52
C ILE A 377 15.18 -4.99 11.33
N ALA A 378 16.05 -5.98 11.58
CA ALA A 378 16.76 -6.69 10.51
C ALA A 378 15.79 -7.43 9.58
N ALA A 379 14.76 -8.09 10.13
CA ALA A 379 13.72 -8.76 9.35
C ALA A 379 12.90 -7.77 8.51
N MET A 380 12.59 -6.59 9.06
CA MET A 380 11.89 -5.52 8.33
C MET A 380 12.69 -4.97 7.15
N ASP A 381 14.01 -4.77 7.35
CA ASP A 381 14.92 -4.27 6.31
C ASP A 381 15.20 -5.32 5.23
N ALA A 382 15.21 -6.61 5.60
CA ALA A 382 15.37 -7.71 4.66
C ALA A 382 14.15 -7.91 3.74
N ASP A 383 12.96 -7.48 4.18
CA ASP A 383 11.70 -7.59 3.42
C ASP A 383 11.05 -6.20 3.21
N PRO A 384 11.63 -5.31 2.38
CA PRO A 384 11.12 -3.96 2.18
C PRO A 384 9.80 -3.94 1.42
N VAL A 385 8.90 -3.01 1.78
CA VAL A 385 7.65 -2.78 1.06
C VAL A 385 7.94 -2.03 -0.25
N ARG A 386 7.84 -2.69 -1.42
CA ARG A 386 8.22 -2.10 -2.73
C ARG A 386 7.03 -1.60 -3.57
N PHE A 387 7.10 -0.35 -4.03
CA PHE A 387 6.09 0.49 -4.74
C PHE A 387 4.93 -0.19 -5.50
N ALA A 388 3.73 0.41 -5.38
CA ALA A 388 2.61 0.25 -6.29
C ALA A 388 1.67 1.44 -6.36
N LYS A 389 1.06 1.53 -7.53
CA LYS A 389 -0.34 1.88 -7.71
C LYS A 389 -0.97 0.78 -8.58
N GLY A 390 -2.12 0.27 -8.15
CA GLY A 390 -2.83 -0.85 -8.78
C GLY A 390 -2.61 -2.22 -8.11
N GLY A 391 -1.69 -2.33 -7.14
CA GLY A 391 -1.48 -3.54 -6.34
C GLY A 391 -0.01 -3.76 -6.02
N PHE A 392 0.34 -3.78 -4.74
CA PHE A 392 1.60 -4.35 -4.25
C PHE A 392 1.35 -5.86 -3.92
N PHE A 393 2.29 -6.77 -3.61
CA PHE A 393 3.43 -6.76 -2.68
C PHE A 393 4.33 -7.99 -2.97
N THR A 394 5.51 -8.05 -2.35
CA THR A 394 6.38 -9.23 -2.18
C THR A 394 5.54 -10.48 -1.84
N HIS A 395 5.78 -11.70 -2.34
CA HIS A 395 7.01 -12.39 -2.71
C HIS A 395 6.70 -13.48 -3.76
N ARG A 396 7.75 -14.07 -4.35
CA ARG A 396 7.83 -15.40 -5.00
C ARG A 396 6.64 -16.33 -4.64
N GLN A 397 5.62 -16.41 -5.49
CA GLN A 397 4.74 -17.58 -5.51
C GLN A 397 5.55 -18.70 -6.15
N ARG A 398 5.88 -19.73 -5.37
CA ARG A 398 6.22 -21.04 -5.95
C ARG A 398 4.94 -21.73 -6.36
#